data_AF-A0A6G7CE95-F1
#
_entry.id   AF-A0A6G7CE95-F1
#
_cell.length_a   1.000
_cell.length_b   1.000
_cell.length_c   1.000
_cell.angle_alpha   90.00
_cell.angle_beta   90.00
_cell.angle_gamma   90.00
#
_symmetry.space_group_name_H-M   'P 1'
#
loop_
_entity.id
_entity.type
_entity.pdbx_description
1 polymer ?
#
loop_
_entity_poly.entity_id
_entity_poly.type
_entity_poly.pdbx_seq_one_letter_code
_entity_poly.pdbx_strand_id
1 'polypeptide(L)'
;MIGIVSNDTKTKLGNDFYDLFYNAYSKLKLNSSKIISVQEELTFGRTTKISINVDSEVIEEFIAKPDEDFLKYMAETAAAKVFKYFKNIEKQNKFITQY
;
A
#
# COMPACT_ATOMS: atom_id res chain seq x y z
N MET A 1 17.30 -0.46 3.64
CA MET A 1 16.40 -1.23 4.53
C MET A 1 15.03 -1.17 3.87
N ILE A 2 14.37 -2.32 3.69
CA ILE A 2 13.02 -2.36 3.12
C ILE A 2 12.12 -1.61 4.12
N GLY A 3 11.28 -0.69 3.64
CA GLY A 3 10.38 0.09 4.49
C GLY A 3 9.50 -0.83 5.34
N ILE A 4 9.17 -0.39 6.55
CA ILE A 4 8.30 -1.17 7.45
C ILE A 4 6.88 -1.13 6.88
N VAL A 5 6.32 -2.30 6.59
CA VAL A 5 4.92 -2.46 6.19
C VAL A 5 4.16 -3.05 7.38
N SER A 6 3.19 -2.30 7.91
CA SER A 6 2.30 -2.73 8.99
C SER A 6 1.07 -3.42 8.41
N ASN A 7 0.64 -4.50 9.06
CA ASN A 7 -0.59 -5.22 8.76
C ASN A 7 -1.63 -4.93 9.85
N ASP A 8 -2.59 -4.06 9.52
CA ASP A 8 -3.72 -3.72 10.39
C ASP A 8 -5.03 -4.35 9.84
N THR A 9 -4.92 -5.49 9.18
CA THR A 9 -6.07 -6.26 8.67
C THR A 9 -6.60 -7.26 9.69
N LYS A 10 -7.90 -7.56 9.61
CA LYS A 10 -8.62 -8.39 10.60
C LYS A 10 -9.18 -9.66 9.98
N THR A 11 -9.50 -9.65 8.70
CA THR A 11 -10.09 -10.79 7.99
C THR A 11 -9.04 -11.57 7.23
N LYS A 12 -9.39 -12.80 6.83
CA LYS A 12 -8.56 -13.58 5.91
C LYS A 12 -8.34 -12.84 4.59
N LEU A 13 -9.39 -12.21 4.05
CA LEU A 13 -9.33 -11.46 2.80
C LEU A 13 -8.32 -10.30 2.87
N GLY A 14 -8.33 -9.55 3.99
CA GLY A 14 -7.36 -8.49 4.23
C GLY A 14 -5.93 -9.01 4.34
N ASN A 15 -5.73 -10.13 5.04
CA ASN A 15 -4.42 -10.77 5.16
C ASN A 15 -3.89 -11.29 3.82
N ASP A 16 -4.74 -11.95 3.02
CA ASP A 16 -4.38 -12.43 1.70
C ASP A 16 -3.96 -11.24 0.80
N PHE A 17 -4.68 -10.11 0.87
CA PHE A 17 -4.27 -8.89 0.19
C PHE A 17 -2.94 -8.34 0.70
N TYR A 18 -2.73 -8.31 2.02
CA TYR A 18 -1.48 -7.83 2.63
C TYR A 18 -0.28 -8.61 2.08
N ASP A 19 -0.37 -9.94 2.02
CA ASP A 19 0.70 -10.79 1.49
C ASP A 19 0.97 -10.50 0.01
N LEU A 20 -0.07 -10.37 -0.81
CA LEU A 20 0.06 -10.01 -2.22
C LEU A 20 0.73 -8.64 -2.39
N PHE A 21 0.28 -7.64 -1.64
CA PHE A 21 0.83 -6.30 -1.65
C PHE A 21 2.29 -6.27 -1.20
N TYR A 22 2.61 -6.92 -0.08
CA TYR A 22 3.97 -6.97 0.46
C TYR A 22 4.93 -7.62 -0.54
N ASN A 23 4.50 -8.69 -1.20
CA ASN A 23 5.28 -9.35 -2.26
C ASN A 23 5.49 -8.44 -3.47
N ALA A 24 4.45 -7.73 -3.94
CA ALA A 24 4.55 -6.80 -5.06
C ALA A 24 5.47 -5.61 -4.72
N TYR A 25 5.32 -5.03 -3.54
CA TYR A 25 6.11 -3.90 -3.06
C TYR A 25 7.59 -4.27 -2.86
N SER A 26 7.87 -5.43 -2.24
CA SER A 26 9.24 -5.88 -1.97
C SER A 26 10.08 -6.06 -3.24
N LYS A 27 9.44 -6.46 -4.35
CA LYS A 27 10.09 -6.57 -5.67
C LYS A 27 10.59 -5.22 -6.21
N LEU A 28 9.99 -4.11 -5.81
CA LEU A 28 10.34 -2.77 -6.26
C LEU A 28 11.61 -2.22 -5.58
N LYS A 29 12.15 -2.92 -4.56
CA LYS A 29 13.40 -2.61 -3.86
C LYS A 29 13.53 -1.14 -3.44
N LEU A 30 12.43 -0.55 -2.97
CA LEU A 30 12.42 0.81 -2.45
C LEU A 30 13.10 0.87 -1.08
N ASN A 31 13.97 1.86 -0.92
CA ASN A 31 14.51 2.23 0.38
C ASN A 31 13.77 3.49 0.85
N SER A 32 12.84 3.32 1.76
CA SER A 32 12.12 4.44 2.39
C SER A 32 12.14 4.27 3.90
N SER A 33 12.28 5.38 4.62
CA SER A 33 12.15 5.42 6.08
C SER A 33 10.69 5.59 6.55
N LYS A 34 9.75 5.82 5.62
CA LYS A 34 8.33 5.99 5.94
C LYS A 34 7.66 4.64 6.22
N ILE A 35 6.63 4.68 7.06
CA ILE A 35 5.84 3.49 7.40
C ILE A 35 4.69 3.38 6.42
N ILE A 36 4.51 2.19 5.85
CA ILE A 36 3.34 1.85 5.03
C ILE A 36 2.39 1.03 5.90
N SER A 37 1.11 1.39 5.98
CA SER A 37 0.12 0.60 6.71
C SER A 37 -0.97 0.11 5.76
N VAL A 38 -1.26 -1.19 5.80
CA VAL A 38 -2.43 -1.77 5.14
C VAL A 38 -3.52 -1.91 6.20
N GLN A 39 -4.57 -1.11 6.07
CA GLN A 39 -5.67 -1.04 7.03
C GLN A 39 -6.95 -1.64 6.47
N GLU A 40 -7.69 -2.33 7.34
CA GLU A 40 -8.99 -2.90 7.02
C GLU A 40 -10.10 -2.26 7.85
N GLU A 41 -11.14 -1.76 7.18
CA GLU A 41 -12.36 -1.25 7.79
C GLU A 41 -13.57 -2.09 7.33
N LEU A 42 -14.34 -2.61 8.29
CA LEU A 42 -15.60 -3.29 8.00
C LEU A 42 -16.68 -2.25 7.71
N THR A 43 -17.24 -2.31 6.51
CA THR A 43 -18.27 -1.36 6.05
C THR A 43 -19.67 -1.98 6.07
N PHE A 44 -20.68 -1.13 5.94
CA PHE A 44 -22.08 -1.57 5.87
C PHE A 44 -22.29 -2.58 4.73
N GLY A 45 -23.07 -3.63 5.01
CA GLY A 45 -23.38 -4.66 4.01
C GLY A 45 -22.36 -5.82 3.95
N ARG A 46 -21.60 -6.07 5.03
CA ARG A 46 -20.59 -7.15 5.12
C ARG A 46 -19.47 -7.02 4.08
N THR A 47 -19.26 -5.80 3.61
CA THR A 47 -18.14 -5.46 2.74
C THR A 47 -16.96 -5.01 3.59
N THR A 48 -15.78 -5.14 3.02
CA THR A 48 -14.53 -4.72 3.65
C THR A 48 -13.89 -3.68 2.76
N LYS A 49 -13.50 -2.54 3.34
CA LYS A 49 -12.66 -1.55 2.68
C LYS A 49 -11.21 -1.78 3.11
N ILE A 50 -10.31 -1.83 2.14
CA ILE A 50 -8.87 -1.88 2.37
C ILE A 50 -8.28 -0.53 1.95
N SER A 51 -7.43 0.03 2.79
CA SER A 51 -6.73 1.29 2.55
C SER A 51 -5.22 1.09 2.76
N ILE A 52 -4.43 1.64 1.85
CA ILE A 52 -2.97 1.65 1.92
C ILE A 52 -2.55 3.08 2.23
N ASN A 53 -1.97 3.28 3.41
CA ASN A 53 -1.51 4.58 3.85
C ASN A 53 0.01 4.62 3.91
N VAL A 54 0.58 5.78 3.61
CA VAL A 54 1.98 6.09 3.87
C VAL A 54 2.00 7.21 4.89
N ASP A 55 2.50 6.92 6.09
CA ASP A 55 2.32 7.74 7.30
C ASP A 55 0.83 8.05 7.55
N SER A 56 0.36 9.26 7.22
CA SER A 56 -1.04 9.69 7.40
C SER A 56 -1.78 9.95 6.08
N GLU A 57 -1.16 9.63 4.94
CA GLU A 57 -1.71 9.90 3.61
C GLU A 57 -2.25 8.61 2.98
N VAL A 58 -3.51 8.62 2.57
CA VAL A 58 -4.15 7.50 1.87
C VAL A 58 -3.66 7.52 0.41
N ILE A 59 -2.91 6.49 0.03
CA ILE A 59 -2.38 6.36 -1.34
C ILE A 59 -3.37 5.63 -2.23
N GLU A 60 -4.07 4.65 -1.68
CA GLU A 60 -5.09 3.89 -2.38
C GLU A 60 -6.10 3.32 -1.40
N GLU A 61 -7.36 3.26 -1.81
CA GLU A 61 -8.42 2.56 -1.09
C GLU A 61 -9.41 1.91 -2.04
N PHE A 62 -9.98 0.78 -1.63
CA PHE A 62 -10.96 0.05 -2.43
C PHE A 62 -11.83 -0.89 -1.58
N ILE A 63 -12.97 -1.29 -2.12
CA ILE A 63 -13.80 -2.35 -1.53
C ILE A 63 -13.24 -3.71 -1.97
N ALA A 64 -12.79 -4.49 -1.00
CA ALA A 64 -12.22 -5.81 -1.22
C ALA A 64 -13.28 -6.79 -1.73
N LYS A 65 -12.85 -7.65 -2.65
CA LYS A 65 -13.66 -8.74 -3.21
C LYS A 65 -12.85 -10.03 -3.08
N PRO A 66 -13.50 -11.18 -2.85
CA PRO A 66 -12.82 -12.46 -2.70
C PRO A 66 -12.25 -13.04 -4.00
N ASP A 67 -12.35 -12.29 -5.10
CA ASP A 67 -11.78 -12.66 -6.39
C ASP A 67 -10.26 -12.47 -6.39
N GLU A 68 -9.52 -13.56 -6.62
CA GLU A 68 -8.06 -13.58 -6.49
C GLU A 68 -7.37 -12.67 -7.52
N ASP A 69 -7.85 -12.68 -8.76
CA ASP A 69 -7.32 -11.84 -9.83
C ASP A 69 -7.52 -10.35 -9.50
N PHE A 70 -8.68 -9.99 -8.96
CA PHE A 70 -8.95 -8.65 -8.47
C PHE A 70 -8.00 -8.25 -7.34
N LEU A 71 -7.82 -9.09 -6.32
CA LEU A 71 -6.91 -8.78 -5.20
C LEU A 71 -5.47 -8.57 -5.69
N LYS A 72 -5.00 -9.44 -6.59
CA LYS A 72 -3.67 -9.36 -7.18
C LYS A 72 -3.51 -8.08 -7.99
N TYR A 73 -4.50 -7.74 -8.83
CA TYR A 73 -4.51 -6.50 -9.59
C TYR A 73 -4.45 -5.26 -8.70
N MET A 74 -5.25 -5.25 -7.62
CA MET A 74 -5.25 -4.14 -6.66
C MET A 74 -3.92 -4.05 -5.91
N ALA A 75 -3.31 -5.18 -5.54
CA ALA A 75 -2.02 -5.22 -4.86
C ALA A 75 -0.90 -4.66 -5.74
N GLU A 76 -0.83 -5.07 -7.01
CA GLU A 76 0.15 -4.55 -7.98
C GLU A 76 -0.06 -3.05 -8.23
N THR A 77 -1.32 -2.63 -8.38
CA THR A 77 -1.69 -1.21 -8.59
C THR A 77 -1.32 -0.35 -7.38
N ALA A 78 -1.66 -0.78 -6.17
CA ALA A 78 -1.30 -0.08 -4.94
C ALA A 78 0.22 0.01 -4.76
N ALA A 79 0.96 -1.07 -5.01
CA ALA A 79 2.42 -1.06 -4.94
C ALA A 79 3.04 -0.07 -5.94
N ALA A 80 2.52 -0.01 -7.17
CA ALA A 80 2.95 0.96 -8.17
C ALA A 80 2.65 2.42 -7.76
N LYS A 81 1.48 2.68 -7.17
CA LYS A 81 1.12 4.02 -6.65
C LYS A 81 2.03 4.45 -5.51
N VAL A 82 2.31 3.56 -4.56
CA VAL A 82 3.27 3.79 -3.47
C VAL A 82 4.68 4.06 -4.02
N PHE A 83 5.11 3.31 -5.04
CA PHE A 83 6.39 3.57 -5.69
C PHE A 83 6.47 4.96 -6.34
N LYS A 84 5.41 5.34 -7.05
CA LYS A 84 5.33 6.67 -7.67
C LYS A 84 5.36 7.77 -6.60
N TYR A 85 4.66 7.57 -5.48
CA TYR A 85 4.66 8.49 -4.35
C TYR A 85 6.08 8.76 -3.83
N PHE A 86 6.84 7.70 -3.53
CA PHE A 86 8.22 7.84 -3.07
C PHE A 86 9.15 8.48 -4.11
N LYS A 87 8.99 8.13 -5.39
CA LYS A 87 9.77 8.76 -6.48
C LYS A 87 9.50 10.26 -6.61
N ASN A 88 8.27 10.70 -6.34
CA ASN A 88 7.94 12.12 -6.37
C ASN A 88 8.61 12.86 -5.19
N ILE A 89 8.62 12.27 -4.00
CA ILE A 89 9.31 12.84 -2.82
C ILE A 89 10.82 12.93 -3.07
N GLU A 90 11.44 11.87 -3.59
CA GLU A 90 12.87 11.87 -3.94
C GLU A 90 13.22 13.00 -4.92
N LYS A 91 12.37 13.24 -5.92
CA LYS A 91 12.55 14.33 -6.88
C LYS A 91 12.45 15.68 -6.20
N GLN A 92 11.42 15.90 -5.37
CA GLN A 92 11.22 17.17 -4.65
C GLN A 92 12.42 17.52 -3.76
N ASN A 93 12.96 16.54 -3.02
CA ASN A 93 14.13 16.76 -2.15
C ASN A 93 15.37 17.21 -2.95
N LYS A 94 15.59 16.67 -4.16
CA LYS A 94 16.72 17.06 -5.00
C LYS A 94 16.63 18.52 -5.46
N PHE A 95 15.44 19.01 -5.77
CA PHE A 95 15.23 20.41 -6.17
C PHE A 95 15.52 21.39 -5.03
N ILE A 96 15.22 21.02 -3.77
CA ILE A 96 15.45 21.88 -2.60
C ILE A 96 16.96 22.05 -2.32
N THR A 97 17.77 21.01 -2.53
CA THR A 97 19.24 21.07 -2.31
C THR A 97 20.01 21.86 -3.37
N GLN A 98 19.36 22.32 -4.44
CA GLN A 98 20.02 22.99 -5.56
C GLN A 98 19.92 24.53 -5.50
N TYR A 99 19.44 25.07 -4.38
CA TYR A 99 19.37 26.51 -4.08
C TYR A 99 20.30 26.87 -2.91
#